data_AF-A0A969AGT6-F1
#
_entry.id   AF-A0A969AGT6-F1
#
_cell.length_a   1.000
_cell.length_b   1.000
_cell.length_c   1.000
_cell.angle_alpha   90.00
_cell.angle_beta   90.00
_cell.angle_gamma   90.00
#
_symmetry.space_group_name_H-M   'P 1'
#
loop_
_entity.id
_entity.type
_entity.pdbx_description
1 polymer ?
#
loop_
_entity_poly.entity_id
_entity_poly.type
_entity_poly.pdbx_seq_one_letter_code
_entity_poly.pdbx_strand_id
1 'polypeptide(L)'
;MESFSFQTDDETIRLFQIVVWCLKKYFNLTEESAIGAINSYYEKNLTIHDDDWYHHEMAFPVAVRIYYFEILKENPDQFLEWRKESCYKYTPREAINYFKEHYFD
;
A
#
# COMPACT_ATOMS: atom_id res chain seq x y z
N MET A 1 5.28 17.07 8.74
CA MET A 1 4.49 16.06 8.02
C MET A 1 5.47 15.41 7.07
N GLU A 2 5.80 14.13 7.28
CA GLU A 2 6.75 13.45 6.40
C GLU A 2 6.12 13.35 5.01
N SER A 3 6.83 13.83 4.00
CA SER A 3 6.37 13.89 2.61
C SER A 3 6.89 12.68 1.85
N PHE A 4 6.04 12.08 1.01
CA PHE A 4 6.48 11.11 0.01
C PHE A 4 7.51 11.75 -0.94
N SER A 5 8.46 10.96 -1.47
CA SER A 5 9.55 11.46 -2.32
C SER A 5 9.11 11.80 -3.75
N PHE A 6 7.88 11.44 -4.11
CA PHE A 6 7.32 11.58 -5.44
C PHE A 6 6.23 12.66 -5.50
N GLN A 7 5.97 13.13 -6.72
CA GLN A 7 4.87 14.04 -7.02
C GLN A 7 3.63 13.24 -7.43
N THR A 8 2.51 13.48 -6.76
CA THR A 8 1.17 12.94 -7.05
C THR A 8 0.13 13.92 -6.49
N ASP A 9 -1.16 13.66 -6.68
CA ASP A 9 -2.23 14.49 -6.13
C ASP A 9 -2.48 14.26 -4.63
N ASP A 10 -3.23 15.18 -4.01
CA ASP A 10 -3.53 15.15 -2.58
C ASP A 10 -4.37 13.91 -2.18
N GLU A 11 -5.19 13.40 -3.09
CA GLU A 11 -6.02 12.20 -2.87
C GLU A 11 -5.14 10.95 -2.77
N THR A 12 -4.16 10.82 -3.66
CA THR A 12 -3.19 9.72 -3.68
C THR A 12 -2.25 9.80 -2.49
N ILE A 13 -1.83 11.01 -2.07
CA ILE A 13 -1.10 11.20 -0.81
C ILE A 13 -1.92 10.67 0.37
N ARG A 14 -3.21 11.01 0.43
CA ARG A 14 -4.12 10.55 1.48
C ARG A 14 -4.30 9.03 1.45
N LEU A 15 -4.44 8.43 0.26
CA LEU A 15 -4.44 6.98 0.09
C LEU A 15 -3.17 6.36 0.67
N PHE A 16 -2.00 6.91 0.34
CA PHE A 16 -0.72 6.39 0.84
C PHE A 16 -0.53 6.58 2.35
N GLN A 17 -1.12 7.61 2.97
CA GLN A 17 -1.16 7.71 4.43
C GLN A 17 -1.96 6.55 5.06
N ILE A 18 -3.06 6.13 4.42
CA ILE A 18 -3.83 4.95 4.84
C ILE A 18 -3.04 3.65 4.59
N VAL A 19 -2.25 3.59 3.49
CA VAL A 19 -1.33 2.49 3.23
C VAL A 19 -0.26 2.39 4.33
N VAL A 20 0.34 3.52 4.76
CA VAL A 20 1.27 3.56 5.90
C VAL A 20 0.63 2.99 7.16
N TRP A 21 -0.62 3.40 7.46
CA TRP A 21 -1.36 2.84 8.60
C TRP A 21 -1.52 1.32 8.49
N CYS A 22 -1.88 0.80 7.31
CA CYS A 22 -2.01 -0.64 7.08
C CYS A 22 -0.67 -1.38 7.26
N LEU A 23 0.41 -0.84 6.69
CA LEU A 23 1.76 -1.37 6.79
C LEU A 23 2.25 -1.49 8.24
N LYS A 24 1.98 -0.46 9.05
CA LYS A 24 2.29 -0.48 10.49
C LYS A 24 1.43 -1.50 11.23
N LYS A 25 0.12 -1.50 11.01
CA LYS A 25 -0.86 -2.30 11.76
C LYS A 25 -0.77 -3.80 11.49
N TYR A 26 -0.62 -4.20 10.23
CA TYR A 26 -0.73 -5.61 9.81
C TYR A 26 0.60 -6.26 9.47
N PHE A 27 1.64 -5.46 9.21
CA PHE A 27 2.94 -5.95 8.75
C PHE A 27 4.10 -5.54 9.66
N ASN A 28 3.79 -4.92 10.81
CA ASN A 28 4.74 -4.52 11.85
C ASN A 28 5.89 -3.64 11.33
N LEU A 29 5.66 -2.84 10.29
CA LEU A 29 6.64 -1.86 9.83
C LEU A 29 6.63 -0.64 10.75
N THR A 30 7.79 0.02 10.87
CA THR A 30 7.85 1.39 11.40
C THR A 30 7.30 2.37 10.37
N GLU A 31 6.96 3.59 10.79
CA GLU A 31 6.50 4.64 9.87
C GLU A 31 7.54 4.95 8.79
N GLU A 32 8.80 5.15 9.19
CA GLU A 32 9.93 5.36 8.29
C GLU A 32 10.10 4.21 7.28
N SER A 33 10.03 2.95 7.74
CA SER A 33 10.15 1.79 6.85
C SER A 33 8.97 1.67 5.88
N ALA A 34 7.76 2.01 6.34
CA ALA A 34 6.56 2.00 5.50
C ALA A 34 6.64 3.07 4.41
N ILE A 35 7.04 4.30 4.76
CA ILE A 35 7.22 5.39 3.79
C ILE A 35 8.32 5.05 2.78
N GLY A 36 9.46 4.53 3.25
CA GLY A 36 10.55 4.09 2.38
C GLY A 36 10.12 3.02 1.38
N ALA A 37 9.30 2.05 1.82
CA ALA A 37 8.75 1.02 0.94
C ALA A 37 7.76 1.59 -0.09
N ILE A 38 6.88 2.51 0.32
CA ILE A 38 5.92 3.17 -0.60
C ILE A 38 6.68 3.97 -1.66
N ASN A 39 7.65 4.80 -1.26
CA ASN A 39 8.48 5.59 -2.18
C ASN A 39 9.19 4.68 -3.21
N SER A 40 9.89 3.65 -2.73
CA SER A 40 10.59 2.69 -3.57
C SER A 40 9.63 1.97 -4.53
N TYR A 41 8.47 1.54 -4.05
CA TYR A 41 7.49 0.85 -4.88
C TYR A 41 6.89 1.76 -5.95
N TYR A 42 6.46 2.95 -5.55
CA TYR A 42 5.83 3.91 -6.45
C TYR A 42 6.79 4.32 -7.57
N GLU A 43 8.00 4.75 -7.23
CA GLU A 43 9.02 5.19 -8.20
C GLU A 43 9.37 4.10 -9.24
N LYS A 44 9.42 2.83 -8.83
CA LYS A 44 9.68 1.71 -9.74
C LYS A 44 8.52 1.38 -10.68
N ASN A 45 7.29 1.71 -10.30
CA ASN A 45 6.08 1.30 -11.00
C ASN A 45 5.33 2.46 -11.67
N LEU A 46 5.87 3.68 -11.63
CA LEU A 46 5.32 4.89 -12.26
C LEU A 46 4.93 4.74 -13.73
N THR A 47 5.58 3.85 -14.47
CA THR A 47 5.30 3.62 -15.90
C THR A 47 4.16 2.64 -16.14
N ILE A 48 3.73 1.92 -15.09
CA ILE A 48 2.76 0.82 -15.17
C ILE A 48 1.48 1.17 -14.39
N HIS A 49 1.61 1.84 -13.26
CA HIS A 49 0.50 2.26 -12.41
C HIS A 49 0.44 3.79 -12.37
N ASP A 50 -0.72 4.32 -12.72
CA ASP A 50 -1.08 5.72 -12.49
C ASP A 50 -1.81 5.87 -11.15
N ASP A 51 -2.13 7.11 -10.79
CA ASP A 51 -2.85 7.44 -9.55
C ASP A 51 -4.20 6.70 -9.47
N ASP A 52 -4.96 6.66 -10.57
CA ASP A 52 -6.25 5.96 -10.69
C ASP A 52 -6.14 4.47 -10.32
N TRP A 53 -5.06 3.81 -10.74
CA TRP A 53 -4.83 2.41 -10.38
C TRP A 53 -4.78 2.19 -8.86
N TYR A 54 -4.09 3.08 -8.12
CA TYR A 54 -3.97 2.96 -6.67
C TYR A 54 -5.33 3.12 -5.97
N HIS A 55 -6.16 4.03 -6.48
CA HIS A 55 -7.51 4.26 -5.98
C HIS A 55 -8.42 3.06 -6.22
N HIS A 56 -8.32 2.43 -7.40
CA HIS A 56 -9.09 1.23 -7.74
C HIS A 56 -8.72 0.02 -6.86
N GLU A 57 -7.45 -0.16 -6.54
CA GLU A 57 -7.00 -1.26 -5.68
C GLU A 57 -7.36 -1.06 -4.21
N MET A 58 -7.57 0.17 -3.75
CA MET A 58 -7.75 0.57 -2.35
C MET A 58 -6.49 0.37 -1.50
N ALA A 59 -6.43 1.04 -0.34
CA ALA A 59 -5.21 1.13 0.45
C ALA A 59 -4.67 -0.22 0.98
N PHE A 60 -5.52 -1.15 1.42
CA PHE A 60 -5.03 -2.41 1.99
C PHE A 60 -4.42 -3.35 0.94
N PRO A 61 -5.07 -3.62 -0.22
CA PRO A 61 -4.42 -4.38 -1.30
C PRO A 61 -3.11 -3.75 -1.78
N VAL A 62 -3.03 -2.41 -1.86
CA VAL A 62 -1.78 -1.69 -2.15
C VAL A 62 -0.72 -1.98 -1.08
N ALA A 63 -1.06 -1.92 0.21
CA ALA A 63 -0.14 -2.26 1.30
C ALA A 63 0.39 -3.69 1.22
N VAL A 64 -0.49 -4.66 0.94
CA VAL A 64 -0.12 -6.08 0.76
C VAL A 64 0.88 -6.23 -0.39
N ARG A 65 0.63 -5.54 -1.50
CA ARG A 65 1.49 -5.57 -2.69
C ARG A 65 2.86 -4.95 -2.41
N ILE A 66 2.89 -3.78 -1.79
CA ILE A 66 4.13 -3.10 -1.40
C ILE A 66 4.96 -3.98 -0.45
N TYR A 67 4.31 -4.57 0.56
CA TYR A 67 5.00 -5.45 1.50
C TYR A 67 5.63 -6.65 0.78
N TYR A 68 4.89 -7.29 -0.12
CA TYR A 68 5.40 -8.42 -0.90
C TYR A 68 6.62 -8.05 -1.75
N PHE A 69 6.55 -6.95 -2.52
CA PHE A 69 7.61 -6.58 -3.45
C PHE A 69 8.82 -5.93 -2.81
N GLU A 70 8.62 -5.08 -1.81
CA GLU A 70 9.71 -4.27 -1.26
C GLU A 70 10.33 -4.91 -0.02
N ILE A 71 9.53 -5.63 0.78
CA ILE A 71 10.00 -6.22 2.04
C ILE A 71 10.36 -7.68 1.86
N LEU A 72 9.44 -8.49 1.31
CA LEU A 72 9.74 -9.91 1.04
C LEU A 72 10.63 -10.08 -0.21
N LYS A 73 10.60 -9.09 -1.13
CA LYS A 73 11.41 -9.07 -2.37
C LYS A 73 11.21 -10.31 -3.25
N GLU A 74 9.99 -10.83 -3.24
CA GLU A 74 9.60 -12.05 -3.94
C GLU A 74 9.23 -11.79 -5.41
N ASN A 75 9.10 -12.86 -6.20
CA ASN A 75 8.78 -12.79 -7.63
C ASN A 75 7.32 -12.33 -7.88
N PRO A 76 7.06 -11.33 -8.76
CA PRO A 76 5.71 -10.92 -9.14
C PRO A 76 4.76 -12.02 -9.57
N ASP A 77 5.25 -13.02 -10.31
CA ASP A 77 4.43 -14.11 -10.84
C ASP A 77 3.88 -15.00 -9.70
N GLN A 78 4.49 -14.95 -8.52
CA GLN A 78 4.09 -15.74 -7.36
C GLN A 78 3.18 -14.98 -6.38
N PHE A 79 2.95 -13.68 -6.61
CA PHE A 79 2.17 -12.83 -5.69
C PHE A 79 0.76 -13.37 -5.44
N LEU A 80 0.08 -13.80 -6.51
CA LEU A 80 -1.30 -14.29 -6.42
C LEU A 80 -1.41 -15.57 -5.61
N GLU A 81 -0.44 -16.48 -5.74
CA GLU A 81 -0.41 -17.72 -4.95
C GLU A 81 -0.08 -17.42 -3.49
N TRP A 82 0.95 -16.61 -3.23
CA TRP A 82 1.27 -16.15 -1.88
C TRP A 82 0.07 -15.49 -1.21
N ARG A 83 -0.68 -14.64 -1.91
CA ARG A 83 -1.87 -13.99 -1.35
C ARG A 83 -2.97 -14.99 -0.98
N LYS A 84 -3.17 -16.05 -1.79
CA LYS A 84 -4.15 -17.12 -1.49
C LYS A 84 -3.76 -17.93 -0.26
N GLU A 85 -2.47 -18.16 -0.07
CA GLU A 85 -1.91 -18.94 1.04
C GLU A 85 -1.78 -18.12 2.32
N SER A 86 -1.54 -16.81 2.19
CA SER A 86 -1.47 -15.89 3.31
C SER A 86 -2.84 -15.72 3.99
N CYS A 87 -2.82 -15.28 5.25
CA CYS A 87 -4.03 -14.85 5.97
C CYS A 87 -4.66 -13.56 5.41
N TYR A 88 -4.10 -12.97 4.34
CA TYR A 88 -4.52 -11.70 3.73
C TYR A 88 -5.22 -11.87 2.38
N LYS A 89 -5.81 -13.04 2.15
CA LYS A 89 -6.69 -13.30 1.00
C LYS A 89 -7.80 -12.25 0.85
N TYR A 90 -8.31 -11.73 1.96
CA TYR A 90 -9.34 -10.69 2.00
C TYR A 90 -8.86 -9.49 2.83
N THR A 91 -9.37 -8.31 2.48
CA THR A 91 -9.13 -7.08 3.25
C THR A 91 -9.79 -7.18 4.63
N PRO A 92 -9.04 -6.98 5.73
CA PRO A 92 -9.61 -6.94 7.08
C PRO A 92 -10.68 -5.85 7.20
N ARG A 93 -11.77 -6.15 7.92
CA ARG A 93 -12.88 -5.21 8.11
C ARG A 93 -12.45 -3.89 8.75
N GLU A 94 -11.50 -3.95 9.69
CA GLU A 94 -10.92 -2.75 10.33
C GLU A 94 -10.22 -1.86 9.30
N ALA A 95 -9.49 -2.43 8.34
CA ALA A 95 -8.86 -1.65 7.27
C ALA A 95 -9.89 -1.00 6.32
N ILE A 96 -11.00 -1.69 6.03
CA ILE A 96 -12.11 -1.12 5.24
C ILE A 96 -12.73 0.07 5.96
N ASN A 97 -13.01 -0.06 7.26
CA ASN A 97 -13.61 1.02 8.05
C ASN A 97 -12.67 2.22 8.12
N TYR A 98 -11.38 1.98 8.43
CA TYR A 98 -10.39 3.03 8.51
C TYR A 98 -10.25 3.78 7.18
N PHE A 99 -10.21 3.07 6.05
CA PHE A 99 -10.22 3.69 4.73
C PHE A 99 -11.44 4.59 4.51
N LYS A 100 -12.65 4.11 4.83
CA LYS A 100 -13.88 4.91 4.65
C LYS A 100 -13.89 6.18 5.47
N GLU A 101 -13.38 6.11 6.70
CA GLU A 101 -13.33 7.24 7.64
C GLU A 101 -12.26 8.26 7.28
N HIS A 102 -11.18 7.87 6.58
CA HIS A 102 -10.04 8.77 6.36
C HIS A 102 -9.82 9.15 4.90
N TYR A 103 -10.45 8.47 3.95
CA TYR A 103 -10.26 8.73 2.52
C TYR A 103 -11.24 9.77 1.97
N PHE A 104 -12.52 9.68 2.33
CA PHE A 104 -13.61 10.50 1.76
C PHE A 104 -13.91 11.81 2.51
N ASP A 105 -13.22 12.07 3.63
CA ASP A 105 -13.47 13.19 4.54
C ASP A 105 -12.93 14.55 4.06
#